data_AF-A0A267DKA2-F1
#
_entry.id   AF-A0A267DKA2-F1
#
_cell.length_a   1.000
_cell.length_b   1.000
_cell.length_c   1.000
_cell.angle_alpha   90.00
_cell.angle_beta   90.00
_cell.angle_gamma   90.00
#
_symmetry.space_group_name_H-M   'P 1'
#
loop_
_entity.id
_entity.type
_entity.pdbx_description
1 polymer ?
#
loop_
_entity_poly.entity_id
_entity_poly.type
_entity_poly.pdbx_seq_one_letter_code
_entity_poly.pdbx_strand_id
1 'polypeptide(L)'
;VLMQITQEVCKWPSLNRTCFDIHTIYNPNRAKPTRCVNQIDEAAKTIDKAIQMTLQHTLNALEHDCKLISRRCHEDIAADAARGRANCGARFRFLLFSLLALVLPVLLAICVSQPVAIQFLGYSTPLHDFLVPLYRRFPAEYSSHLFGGVAAVALFCFVLARLCGRTAKRLTRAERRRLGQVSDHVTGFVEAQRKELYTAYLKQSVKDSDF
;
A
#
# COMPACT_ATOMS: atom_id res chain seq x y z
N VAL A 1 73.08 21.07 4.81
CA VAL A 1 72.27 21.11 3.57
C VAL A 1 70.80 20.76 3.84
N LEU A 2 70.44 19.53 4.23
CA LEU A 2 69.02 19.19 4.52
C LEU A 2 68.40 20.12 5.58
N MET A 3 69.11 20.34 6.68
CA MET A 3 68.64 21.20 7.78
C MET A 3 68.43 22.66 7.36
N GLN A 4 69.24 23.18 6.45
CA GLN A 4 69.08 24.53 5.88
C GLN A 4 67.85 24.59 4.96
N ILE A 5 67.61 23.56 4.15
CA ILE A 5 66.43 23.48 3.29
C ILE A 5 65.16 23.42 4.14
N THR A 6 65.15 22.60 5.20
CA THR A 6 63.99 22.52 6.11
C THR A 6 63.72 23.86 6.80
N GLN A 7 64.77 24.56 7.25
CA GLN A 7 64.64 25.87 7.89
C GLN A 7 64.13 26.96 6.92
N GLU A 8 64.57 26.97 5.67
CA GLU A 8 64.05 27.91 4.66
C GLU A 8 62.60 27.62 4.29
N VAL A 9 62.18 26.36 4.18
CA VAL A 9 60.77 26.00 3.92
C VAL A 9 59.86 26.36 5.11
N CYS A 10 60.34 26.20 6.35
CA CYS A 10 59.60 26.57 7.55
C CYS A 10 59.34 28.09 7.68
N LYS A 11 60.10 28.95 6.99
CA LYS A 11 59.87 30.41 6.96
C LYS A 11 58.60 30.81 6.20
N TRP A 12 58.03 29.91 5.38
CA TRP A 12 56.84 30.16 4.58
C TRP A 12 55.65 29.40 5.20
N PRO A 13 54.78 30.04 5.99
CA PRO A 13 53.75 29.33 6.76
C PRO A 13 52.77 28.53 5.88
N SER A 14 52.50 28.99 4.67
CA SER A 14 51.66 28.31 3.68
C SER A 14 52.33 27.08 3.04
N LEU A 15 53.66 27.14 2.83
CA LEU A 15 54.43 26.04 2.25
C LEU A 15 54.82 25.01 3.30
N ASN A 16 55.09 25.45 4.53
CA ASN A 16 55.37 24.63 5.69
C ASN A 16 54.24 23.62 5.93
N ARG A 17 53.00 24.09 6.04
CA ARG A 17 51.85 23.20 6.28
C ARG A 17 51.70 22.15 5.19
N THR A 18 51.81 22.56 3.92
CA THR A 18 51.65 21.67 2.77
C THR A 18 52.82 20.70 2.59
N CYS A 19 54.06 21.11 2.87
CA CYS A 19 55.26 20.31 2.65
C CYS A 19 55.43 19.21 3.73
N PHE A 20 54.95 19.45 4.95
CA PHE A 20 54.89 18.42 5.99
C PHE A 20 53.64 17.53 5.90
N ASP A 21 52.59 17.96 5.18
CA ASP A 21 51.39 17.14 4.89
C ASP A 21 51.56 16.22 3.66
N ILE A 22 52.72 16.23 2.99
CA ILE A 22 52.98 15.31 1.89
C ILE A 22 53.07 13.89 2.46
N HIS A 23 52.00 13.12 2.28
CA HIS A 23 52.01 11.68 2.55
C HIS A 23 53.08 11.03 1.67
N THR A 24 54.19 10.65 2.30
CA THR A 24 55.29 9.96 1.62
C THR A 24 54.87 8.51 1.46
N ILE A 25 54.41 8.17 0.26
CA ILE A 25 54.07 6.80 -0.10
C ILE A 25 55.37 5.99 -0.13
N TYR A 26 55.62 5.23 0.94
CA TYR A 26 56.72 4.28 0.99
C TYR A 26 56.36 3.05 0.16
N ASN A 27 57.10 2.81 -0.92
CA ASN A 27 56.98 1.58 -1.71
C ASN A 27 58.08 0.58 -1.27
N PRO A 28 57.78 -0.37 -0.37
CA PRO A 28 58.77 -1.32 0.11
C PRO A 28 59.24 -2.25 -1.01
N ASN A 29 60.56 -2.48 -1.07
CA ASN A 29 61.11 -3.52 -1.92
C ASN A 29 60.72 -4.90 -1.34
N ARG A 30 59.90 -5.67 -2.07
CA ARG A 30 59.37 -6.99 -1.66
C ARG A 30 60.45 -8.00 -1.25
N ALA A 31 61.71 -7.81 -1.68
CA ALA A 31 62.82 -8.71 -1.38
C ALA A 31 63.45 -8.53 0.01
N LYS A 32 63.11 -7.47 0.76
CA LYS A 32 63.70 -7.20 2.08
C LYS A 32 62.64 -6.96 3.16
N PRO A 33 62.75 -7.56 4.35
CA PRO A 33 61.85 -7.24 5.46
C PRO A 33 62.07 -5.78 5.87
N THR A 34 60.99 -4.99 5.84
CA THR A 34 61.01 -3.57 6.20
C THR A 34 60.23 -3.36 7.49
N ARG A 35 60.72 -2.45 8.34
CA ARG A 35 60.14 -2.14 9.66
C ARG A 35 59.04 -1.06 9.58
N CYS A 36 58.92 -0.39 8.44
CA CYS A 36 57.93 0.66 8.21
C CYS A 36 56.59 0.04 7.80
N VAL A 37 55.51 0.50 8.44
CA VAL A 37 54.14 0.11 8.07
C VAL A 37 53.83 0.61 6.66
N ASN A 38 53.40 -0.29 5.79
CA ASN A 38 53.00 0.06 4.43
C ASN A 38 51.66 0.80 4.47
N GLN A 39 51.72 2.13 4.33
CA GLN A 39 50.54 3.00 4.34
C GLN A 39 49.58 2.69 3.18
N ILE A 40 50.07 2.11 2.07
CA ILE A 40 49.23 1.66 0.95
C ILE A 40 48.34 0.49 1.39
N ASP A 41 48.89 -0.47 2.14
CA ASP A 41 48.12 -1.64 2.62
C ASP A 41 47.08 -1.22 3.66
N GLU A 42 47.38 -0.23 4.50
CA GLU A 42 46.43 0.31 5.48
C GLU A 42 45.29 1.09 4.79
N ALA A 43 45.62 1.89 3.78
CA ALA A 43 44.63 2.56 2.96
C ALA A 43 43.76 1.55 2.19
N ALA A 44 44.36 0.51 1.60
CA ALA A 44 43.64 -0.56 0.91
C ALA A 44 42.68 -1.31 1.85
N LYS A 45 43.13 -1.70 3.04
CA LYS A 45 42.29 -2.33 4.07
C LYS A 45 41.12 -1.43 4.50
N THR A 46 41.36 -0.13 4.59
CA THR A 46 40.31 0.85 4.94
C THR A 46 39.27 0.97 3.84
N ILE A 47 39.71 1.00 2.57
CA ILE A 47 38.83 1.00 1.40
C ILE A 47 38.01 -0.29 1.35
N ASP A 48 38.64 -1.46 1.51
CA ASP A 48 37.95 -2.75 1.51
C ASP A 48 36.89 -2.84 2.61
N LYS A 49 37.24 -2.40 3.82
CA LYS A 49 36.30 -2.37 4.94
C LYS A 49 35.12 -1.43 4.65
N ALA A 50 35.38 -0.26 4.07
CA ALA A 50 34.32 0.69 3.69
C ALA A 50 33.41 0.09 2.61
N ILE A 51 33.97 -0.58 1.61
CA ILE A 51 33.24 -1.29 0.55
C ILE A 51 32.36 -2.39 1.17
N GLN A 52 32.94 -3.23 2.04
CA GLN A 52 32.21 -4.33 2.69
C GLN A 52 31.04 -3.83 3.54
N MET A 53 31.27 -2.80 4.36
CA MET A 53 30.21 -2.18 5.16
C MET A 53 29.10 -1.60 4.28
N THR A 54 29.47 -0.91 3.20
CA THR A 54 28.51 -0.31 2.27
C THR A 54 27.69 -1.36 1.52
N LEU A 55 28.33 -2.43 1.05
CA LEU A 55 27.66 -3.56 0.40
C LEU A 55 26.69 -4.25 1.36
N GLN A 56 27.13 -4.56 2.57
CA GLN A 56 26.28 -5.21 3.56
C GLN A 56 25.08 -4.33 3.92
N HIS A 57 25.29 -3.03 4.14
CA HIS A 57 24.21 -2.09 4.43
C HIS A 57 23.21 -2.00 3.27
N THR A 58 23.71 -1.88 2.03
CA THR A 58 22.86 -1.74 0.84
C THR A 58 22.05 -3.00 0.56
N LEU A 59 22.65 -4.19 0.69
CA LEU A 59 21.95 -5.46 0.49
C LEU A 59 20.92 -5.73 1.59
N ASN A 60 21.22 -5.35 2.83
CA ASN A 60 20.27 -5.44 3.94
C ASN A 60 19.09 -4.47 3.76
N ALA A 61 19.36 -3.23 3.32
CA ALA A 61 18.33 -2.26 3.01
C ALA A 61 17.44 -2.76 1.86
N LEU A 62 18.03 -3.30 0.79
CA LEU A 62 17.30 -3.90 -0.32
C LEU A 62 16.39 -5.04 0.16
N GLU A 63 16.89 -5.93 1.02
CA GLU A 63 16.08 -7.00 1.61
C GLU A 63 14.88 -6.45 2.39
N HIS A 64 15.13 -5.48 3.26
CA HIS A 64 14.09 -4.85 4.05
C HIS A 64 13.02 -4.21 3.16
N ASP A 65 13.44 -3.48 2.13
CA ASP A 65 12.54 -2.78 1.22
C ASP A 65 11.72 -3.77 0.37
N CYS A 66 12.32 -4.87 -0.08
CA CYS A 66 11.61 -5.95 -0.78
C CYS A 66 10.50 -6.54 0.11
N LYS A 67 10.83 -6.87 1.37
CA LYS A 67 9.86 -7.37 2.34
C LYS A 67 8.76 -6.36 2.62
N LEU A 68 9.09 -5.08 2.75
CA LEU A 68 8.12 -4.01 2.98
C LEU A 68 7.17 -3.86 1.79
N ILE A 69 7.69 -3.88 0.56
CA ILE A 69 6.88 -3.81 -0.67
C ILE A 69 5.93 -4.99 -0.76
N SER A 70 6.44 -6.22 -0.58
CA SER A 70 5.61 -7.44 -0.63
C SER A 70 4.52 -7.40 0.44
N ARG A 71 4.86 -7.03 1.67
CA ARG A 71 3.90 -6.89 2.77
C ARG A 71 2.81 -5.87 2.43
N ARG A 72 3.16 -4.68 1.96
CA ARG A 72 2.18 -3.66 1.56
C ARG A 72 1.27 -4.14 0.44
N CYS A 73 1.82 -4.83 -0.56
CA CYS A 73 1.01 -5.42 -1.64
C CYS A 73 -0.01 -6.43 -1.09
N HIS A 74 0.41 -7.31 -0.17
CA HIS A 74 -0.49 -8.26 0.47
C HIS A 74 -1.56 -7.58 1.34
N GLU A 75 -1.18 -6.57 2.12
CA GLU A 75 -2.11 -5.78 2.94
C GLU A 75 -3.16 -5.07 2.08
N ASP A 76 -2.77 -4.47 0.97
CA ASP A 76 -3.68 -3.80 0.04
C ASP A 76 -4.66 -4.78 -0.63
N ILE A 77 -4.18 -5.95 -1.04
CA ILE A 77 -5.04 -7.01 -1.60
C ILE A 77 -6.03 -7.53 -0.55
N ALA A 78 -5.58 -7.74 0.68
CA ALA A 78 -6.42 -8.19 1.78
C ALA A 78 -7.47 -7.12 2.16
N ALA A 79 -7.07 -5.85 2.19
CA ALA A 79 -7.96 -4.73 2.45
C ALA A 79 -9.03 -4.60 1.35
N ASP A 80 -8.69 -4.81 0.07
CA ASP A 80 -9.70 -4.82 -1.01
C ASP A 80 -10.70 -5.97 -0.85
N ALA A 81 -10.26 -7.15 -0.44
CA ALA A 81 -11.17 -8.26 -0.17
C ALA A 81 -12.15 -7.94 0.97
N ALA A 82 -11.67 -7.29 2.04
CA ALA A 82 -12.52 -6.80 3.14
C ALA A 82 -13.52 -5.73 2.68
N ARG A 83 -13.06 -4.74 1.89
CA ARG A 83 -13.94 -3.72 1.27
C ARG A 83 -14.99 -4.36 0.37
N GLY A 84 -14.65 -5.43 -0.35
CA GLY A 84 -15.58 -6.19 -1.17
C GLY A 84 -16.76 -6.76 -0.38
N ARG A 85 -16.48 -7.39 0.77
CA ARG A 85 -17.52 -7.92 1.67
C ARG A 85 -18.40 -6.80 2.26
N ALA A 86 -17.77 -5.73 2.74
CA ALA A 86 -18.49 -4.59 3.28
C ALA A 86 -19.41 -3.93 2.23
N ASN A 87 -18.91 -3.77 1.00
CA ASN A 87 -19.68 -3.21 -0.11
C ASN A 87 -20.87 -4.10 -0.51
N CYS A 88 -20.73 -5.43 -0.44
CA CYS A 88 -21.85 -6.34 -0.68
C CYS A 88 -22.98 -6.10 0.34
N GLY A 89 -22.62 -6.01 1.63
CA GLY A 89 -23.57 -5.68 2.69
C GLY A 89 -24.22 -4.30 2.50
N ALA A 90 -23.43 -3.28 2.13
CA ALA A 90 -23.95 -1.94 1.84
C ALA A 90 -24.93 -1.93 0.65
N ARG A 91 -24.61 -2.66 -0.43
CA ARG A 91 -25.50 -2.82 -1.60
C ARG A 91 -26.80 -3.54 -1.22
N PHE A 92 -26.73 -4.59 -0.41
CA PHE A 92 -27.91 -5.30 0.05
C PHE A 92 -28.81 -4.42 0.90
N ARG A 93 -28.24 -3.67 1.86
CA ARG A 93 -28.99 -2.71 2.68
C ARG A 93 -29.62 -1.61 1.83
N PHE A 94 -28.87 -1.05 0.87
CA PHE A 94 -29.39 -0.10 -0.10
C PHE A 94 -30.59 -0.67 -0.87
N LEU A 95 -30.45 -1.88 -1.40
CA LEU A 95 -31.52 -2.56 -2.14
C LEU A 95 -32.75 -2.76 -1.26
N LEU A 96 -32.57 -3.26 -0.04
CA LEU A 96 -33.65 -3.53 0.91
C LEU A 96 -34.44 -2.24 1.24
N PHE A 97 -33.73 -1.17 1.64
CA PHE A 97 -34.38 0.09 2.00
C PHE A 97 -34.96 0.81 0.79
N SER A 98 -34.33 0.72 -0.37
CA SER A 98 -34.86 1.29 -1.62
C SER A 98 -36.12 0.55 -2.08
N LEU A 99 -36.15 -0.78 -1.96
CA LEU A 99 -37.33 -1.59 -2.27
C LEU A 99 -38.47 -1.23 -1.31
N LEU A 100 -38.19 -1.14 -0.01
CA LEU A 100 -39.19 -0.79 1.00
C LEU A 100 -39.77 0.62 0.77
N ALA A 101 -38.90 1.59 0.45
CA ALA A 101 -39.31 2.96 0.13
C ALA A 101 -40.20 3.04 -1.13
N LEU A 102 -40.04 2.12 -2.08
CA LEU A 102 -40.86 2.05 -3.30
C LEU A 102 -42.16 1.27 -3.09
N VAL A 103 -42.10 0.13 -2.39
CA VAL A 103 -43.23 -0.80 -2.24
C VAL A 103 -44.30 -0.25 -1.30
N LEU A 104 -43.93 0.45 -0.21
CA LEU A 104 -44.90 1.05 0.72
C LEU A 104 -45.93 1.98 0.04
N PRO A 105 -45.50 3.01 -0.72
CA PRO A 105 -46.44 3.93 -1.36
C PRO A 105 -47.24 3.25 -2.48
N VAL A 106 -46.66 2.29 -3.19
CA VAL A 106 -47.37 1.51 -4.24
C VAL A 106 -48.47 0.65 -3.63
N LEU A 107 -48.18 -0.08 -2.54
CA LEU A 107 -49.18 -0.86 -1.82
C LEU A 107 -50.33 0.02 -1.33
N LEU A 108 -50.02 1.20 -0.79
CA LEU A 108 -51.05 2.14 -0.33
C LEU A 108 -51.91 2.66 -1.51
N ALA A 109 -51.31 3.00 -2.64
CA ALA A 109 -52.03 3.44 -3.83
C ALA A 109 -52.99 2.36 -4.39
N ILE A 110 -52.57 1.10 -4.36
CA ILE A 110 -53.39 -0.06 -4.74
C ILE A 110 -54.57 -0.24 -3.77
N CYS A 111 -54.39 -0.01 -2.47
CA CYS A 111 -55.47 -0.13 -1.48
C CYS A 111 -56.56 0.94 -1.65
N VAL A 112 -56.18 2.15 -2.04
CA VAL A 112 -57.09 3.30 -2.09
C VAL A 112 -57.78 3.45 -3.44
N SER A 113 -57.15 3.00 -4.53
CA SER A 113 -57.71 3.19 -5.88
C SER A 113 -57.72 1.90 -6.69
N GLN A 114 -58.94 1.38 -6.90
CA GLN A 114 -59.21 0.27 -7.83
C GLN A 114 -58.68 0.50 -9.25
N PRO A 115 -58.81 1.68 -9.89
CA PRO A 115 -58.27 1.85 -11.24
C PRO A 115 -56.74 1.72 -11.28
N VAL A 116 -56.02 2.18 -10.25
CA VAL A 116 -54.57 2.01 -10.13
C VAL A 116 -54.21 0.55 -9.90
N ALA A 117 -54.98 -0.17 -9.07
CA ALA A 117 -54.80 -1.60 -8.90
C ALA A 117 -54.95 -2.37 -10.21
N ILE A 118 -55.97 -2.05 -11.03
CA ILE A 118 -56.21 -2.68 -12.33
C ILE A 118 -55.11 -2.30 -13.34
N GLN A 119 -54.64 -1.07 -13.32
CA GLN A 119 -53.62 -0.57 -14.26
C GLN A 119 -52.22 -1.12 -13.98
N PHE A 120 -51.84 -1.32 -12.72
CA PHE A 120 -50.53 -1.85 -12.34
C PHE A 120 -50.48 -3.38 -12.23
N LEU A 121 -51.57 -4.04 -11.80
CA LEU A 121 -51.59 -5.50 -11.61
C LEU A 121 -52.39 -6.25 -12.70
N GLY A 122 -53.08 -5.57 -13.60
CA GLY A 122 -53.69 -6.15 -14.80
C GLY A 122 -54.96 -6.99 -14.58
N TYR A 123 -55.28 -7.39 -13.35
CA TYR A 123 -56.54 -8.05 -12.98
C TYR A 123 -56.76 -8.01 -11.45
N SER A 124 -57.99 -8.34 -10.98
CA SER A 124 -58.30 -8.51 -9.55
C SER A 124 -57.45 -9.63 -8.96
N THR A 125 -56.32 -9.28 -8.36
CA THR A 125 -55.41 -10.23 -7.74
C THR A 125 -55.83 -10.49 -6.29
N PRO A 126 -55.55 -11.69 -5.74
CA PRO A 126 -55.83 -12.02 -4.33
C PRO A 126 -55.15 -11.06 -3.34
N LEU A 127 -54.13 -10.32 -3.77
CA LEU A 127 -53.47 -9.28 -2.97
C LEU A 127 -54.39 -8.08 -2.70
N HIS A 128 -55.14 -7.61 -3.70
CA HIS A 128 -56.07 -6.50 -3.51
C HIS A 128 -57.19 -6.91 -2.55
N ASP A 129 -57.73 -8.12 -2.72
CA ASP A 129 -58.80 -8.65 -1.87
C ASP A 129 -58.35 -8.88 -0.41
N PHE A 130 -57.05 -9.12 -0.19
CA PHE A 130 -56.46 -9.19 1.15
C PHE A 130 -56.17 -7.81 1.76
N LEU A 131 -55.73 -6.85 0.95
CA LEU A 131 -55.28 -5.53 1.43
C LEU A 131 -56.42 -4.54 1.69
N VAL A 132 -57.49 -4.58 0.89
CA VAL A 132 -58.68 -3.72 1.06
C VAL A 132 -59.37 -3.88 2.42
N PRO A 133 -59.65 -5.10 2.94
CA PRO A 133 -60.28 -5.24 4.26
C PRO A 133 -59.37 -4.74 5.39
N LEU A 134 -58.05 -4.86 5.24
CA LEU A 134 -57.07 -4.33 6.19
C LEU A 134 -57.09 -2.79 6.22
N TYR A 135 -57.20 -2.15 5.05
CA TYR A 135 -57.36 -0.70 4.94
C TYR A 135 -58.72 -0.23 5.48
N ARG A 136 -59.81 -0.92 5.18
CA ARG A 136 -61.17 -0.60 5.68
C ARG A 136 -61.32 -0.70 7.19
N ARG A 137 -60.38 -1.36 7.89
CA ARG A 137 -60.33 -1.39 9.36
C ARG A 137 -59.98 -0.02 9.95
N PHE A 138 -59.36 0.88 9.16
CA PHE A 138 -59.04 2.23 9.58
C PHE A 138 -60.20 3.20 9.30
N PRO A 139 -60.56 4.08 10.26
CA PRO A 139 -61.61 5.08 10.05
C PRO A 139 -61.19 6.09 8.96
N ALA A 140 -62.15 6.51 8.14
CA ALA A 140 -61.92 7.42 7.01
C ALA A 140 -61.32 8.77 7.44
N GLU A 141 -61.60 9.23 8.67
CA GLU A 141 -61.08 10.47 9.26
C GLU A 141 -59.55 10.46 9.42
N TYR A 142 -58.93 9.28 9.55
CA TYR A 142 -57.48 9.14 9.69
C TYR A 142 -56.76 8.84 8.36
N SER A 143 -57.47 8.82 7.23
CA SER A 143 -56.88 8.47 5.94
C SER A 143 -55.72 9.41 5.57
N SER A 144 -55.87 10.72 5.76
CA SER A 144 -54.82 11.72 5.49
C SER A 144 -53.57 11.51 6.38
N HIS A 145 -53.77 11.19 7.66
CA HIS A 145 -52.69 10.89 8.59
C HIS A 145 -51.96 9.59 8.24
N LEU A 146 -52.69 8.57 7.76
CA LEU A 146 -52.12 7.32 7.26
C LEU A 146 -51.23 7.56 6.03
N PHE A 147 -51.72 8.32 5.04
CA PHE A 147 -50.96 8.71 3.85
C PHE A 147 -49.70 9.50 4.22
N GLY A 148 -49.83 10.50 5.08
CA GLY A 148 -48.70 11.30 5.55
C GLY A 148 -47.66 10.44 6.31
N GLY A 149 -48.12 9.52 7.16
CA GLY A 149 -47.25 8.60 7.90
C GLY A 149 -46.49 7.64 6.98
N VAL A 150 -47.17 7.02 6.02
CA VAL A 150 -46.54 6.12 5.04
C VAL A 150 -45.54 6.88 4.16
N ALA A 151 -45.88 8.10 3.71
CA ALA A 151 -44.96 8.95 2.96
C ALA A 151 -43.72 9.33 3.78
N ALA A 152 -43.88 9.67 5.06
CA ALA A 152 -42.77 9.97 5.96
C ALA A 152 -41.86 8.75 6.18
N VAL A 153 -42.43 7.56 6.38
CA VAL A 153 -41.67 6.31 6.52
C VAL A 153 -40.93 5.98 5.22
N ALA A 154 -41.58 6.12 4.06
CA ALA A 154 -40.94 5.89 2.76
C ALA A 154 -39.77 6.85 2.53
N LEU A 155 -39.94 8.14 2.87
CA LEU A 155 -38.88 9.14 2.77
C LEU A 155 -37.72 8.83 3.74
N PHE A 156 -38.03 8.42 4.97
CA PHE A 156 -37.03 8.00 5.94
C PHE A 156 -36.24 6.77 5.45
N CYS A 157 -36.92 5.75 4.93
CA CYS A 157 -36.29 4.59 4.31
C CYS A 157 -35.42 4.98 3.10
N PHE A 158 -35.86 5.94 2.28
CA PHE A 158 -35.07 6.43 1.14
C PHE A 158 -33.78 7.13 1.60
N VAL A 159 -33.85 7.95 2.65
CA VAL A 159 -32.66 8.57 3.26
C VAL A 159 -31.73 7.51 3.83
N LEU A 160 -32.26 6.53 4.57
CA LEU A 160 -31.47 5.40 5.08
C LEU A 160 -30.82 4.58 3.97
N ALA A 161 -31.51 4.36 2.85
CA ALA A 161 -30.93 3.70 1.69
C ALA A 161 -29.70 4.47 1.22
N ARG A 162 -29.81 5.79 1.01
CA ARG A 162 -28.69 6.63 0.58
C ARG A 162 -27.51 6.62 1.55
N LEU A 163 -27.77 6.63 2.85
CA LEU A 163 -26.72 6.63 3.87
C LEU A 163 -26.02 5.26 3.96
N CYS A 164 -26.79 4.18 3.99
CA CYS A 164 -26.29 2.80 4.11
C CYS A 164 -25.69 2.26 2.80
N GLY A 165 -26.04 2.84 1.65
CA GLY A 165 -25.59 2.41 0.33
C GLY A 165 -24.22 2.95 -0.11
N ARG A 166 -23.56 3.75 0.73
CA ARG A 166 -22.21 4.25 0.43
C ARG A 166 -21.23 3.09 0.33
N THR A 167 -20.63 2.92 -0.84
CA THR A 167 -19.62 1.88 -1.10
C THR A 167 -18.23 2.49 -1.16
N ALA A 168 -17.24 1.76 -0.67
CA ALA A 168 -15.83 2.15 -0.77
C ALA A 168 -15.27 1.82 -2.15
N LYS A 169 -14.34 2.65 -2.65
CA LYS A 169 -13.62 2.35 -3.90
C LYS A 169 -12.82 1.06 -3.74
N ARG A 170 -12.91 0.19 -4.75
CA ARG A 170 -12.18 -1.07 -4.84
C ARG A 170 -11.04 -0.95 -5.84
N LEU A 171 -10.00 -1.76 -5.65
CA LEU A 171 -8.94 -1.92 -6.65
C LEU A 171 -9.55 -2.48 -7.93
N THR A 172 -9.13 -1.94 -9.06
CA THR A 172 -9.47 -2.49 -10.37
C THR A 172 -8.79 -3.85 -10.55
N ARG A 173 -9.33 -4.68 -11.45
CA ARG A 173 -8.71 -5.99 -11.78
C ARG A 173 -7.27 -5.81 -12.29
N ALA A 174 -7.01 -4.72 -13.02
CA ALA A 174 -5.68 -4.39 -13.52
C ALA A 174 -4.72 -4.00 -12.38
N GLU A 175 -5.13 -3.11 -11.48
CA GLU A 175 -4.32 -2.72 -10.31
C GLU A 175 -4.02 -3.92 -9.41
N ARG A 176 -5.02 -4.78 -9.15
CA ARG A 176 -4.82 -5.99 -8.35
C ARG A 176 -3.83 -6.96 -8.98
N ARG A 177 -3.90 -7.15 -10.30
CA ARG A 177 -2.93 -7.97 -11.05
C ARG A 177 -1.53 -7.35 -10.99
N ARG A 178 -1.43 -6.04 -11.15
CA ARG A 178 -0.16 -5.31 -11.07
C ARG A 178 0.49 -5.47 -9.69
N LEU A 179 -0.27 -5.34 -8.60
CA LEU A 179 0.25 -5.55 -7.24
C LEU A 179 0.74 -6.99 -7.03
N GLY A 180 0.01 -7.98 -7.56
CA GLY A 180 0.45 -9.38 -7.56
C GLY A 180 1.78 -9.56 -8.30
N GLN A 181 1.86 -9.07 -9.53
CA GLN A 181 3.09 -9.14 -10.34
C GLN A 181 4.28 -8.44 -9.68
N VAL A 182 4.07 -7.28 -9.06
CA VAL A 182 5.11 -6.57 -8.33
C VAL A 182 5.59 -7.40 -7.15
N SER A 183 4.67 -7.95 -6.35
CA SER A 183 5.05 -8.82 -5.23
C SER A 183 5.84 -10.03 -5.71
N ASP A 184 5.34 -10.74 -6.73
CA ASP A 184 5.96 -11.94 -7.29
C ASP A 184 7.35 -11.66 -7.86
N HIS A 185 7.52 -10.52 -8.54
CA HIS A 185 8.81 -10.08 -9.07
C HIS A 185 9.80 -9.78 -7.94
N VAL A 186 9.36 -9.07 -6.90
CA VAL A 186 10.20 -8.72 -5.75
C VAL A 186 10.65 -9.98 -5.00
N THR A 187 9.73 -10.88 -4.68
CA THR A 187 10.05 -12.12 -3.94
C THR A 187 10.81 -13.13 -4.79
N GLY A 188 10.49 -13.24 -6.08
CA GLY A 188 11.05 -14.27 -6.96
C GLY A 188 12.38 -13.87 -7.59
N PHE A 189 12.47 -12.66 -8.12
CA PHE A 189 13.64 -12.23 -8.91
C PHE A 189 14.64 -11.44 -8.07
N VAL A 190 14.17 -10.43 -7.32
CA VAL A 190 15.07 -9.51 -6.60
C VAL A 190 15.76 -10.21 -5.43
N GLU A 191 15.04 -11.04 -4.67
CA GLU A 191 15.66 -11.83 -3.59
C GLU A 191 16.68 -12.85 -4.12
N ALA A 192 16.43 -13.45 -5.29
CA ALA A 192 17.35 -14.39 -5.91
C ALA A 192 18.65 -13.68 -6.37
N GLN A 193 18.53 -12.55 -7.07
CA GLN A 193 19.67 -11.74 -7.46
C GLN A 193 20.48 -11.24 -6.26
N ARG A 194 19.82 -10.86 -5.16
CA ARG A 194 20.51 -10.44 -3.94
C ARG A 194 21.43 -11.55 -3.40
N LYS A 195 20.93 -12.79 -3.34
CA LYS A 195 21.70 -13.95 -2.86
C LYS A 195 22.90 -14.22 -3.77
N GLU A 196 22.71 -14.12 -5.09
CA GLU A 196 23.78 -14.26 -6.08
C GLU A 196 24.86 -13.18 -5.91
N LEU A 197 24.47 -11.90 -5.80
CA LEU A 197 25.42 -10.80 -5.59
C LEU A 197 26.20 -10.94 -4.29
N TYR A 198 25.53 -11.35 -3.21
CA TYR A 198 26.18 -11.59 -1.93
C TYR A 198 27.21 -12.73 -2.00
N THR A 199 26.86 -13.84 -2.66
CA THR A 199 27.78 -14.98 -2.83
C THR A 199 28.92 -14.69 -3.79
N ALA A 200 28.67 -13.92 -4.86
CA ALA A 200 29.73 -13.48 -5.78
C ALA A 200 30.76 -12.61 -5.06
N TYR A 201 30.30 -11.67 -4.23
CA TYR A 201 31.18 -10.83 -3.43
C TYR A 201 31.99 -11.63 -2.39
N LEU A 202 31.35 -12.56 -1.68
CA LEU A 202 32.05 -13.45 -0.73
C LEU A 202 33.11 -14.31 -1.43
N LYS A 203 32.83 -14.82 -2.63
CA LYS A 203 33.82 -15.59 -3.40
C LYS A 203 35.01 -14.75 -3.85
N GLN A 204 34.78 -13.49 -4.22
CA GLN A 204 35.84 -12.60 -4.65
C GLN A 204 36.73 -12.17 -3.48
N SER A 205 36.12 -11.82 -2.34
CA SER A 205 36.85 -11.47 -1.12
C SER A 205 37.72 -12.61 -0.56
N VAL A 206 37.27 -13.88 -0.67
CA VAL A 206 38.09 -15.04 -0.25
C VAL A 206 39.26 -15.31 -1.22
N LYS A 207 39.07 -15.10 -2.53
CA LYS A 207 40.13 -15.31 -3.52
C LYS A 207 41.27 -14.29 -3.42
N ASP A 208 40.97 -13.06 -3.01
CA ASP A 208 41.99 -12.00 -2.88
C ASP A 208 42.81 -12.12 -1.58
N SER A 209 42.35 -12.89 -0.59
CA SER A 209 43.10 -13.16 0.66
C SER A 209 44.18 -14.24 0.56
N ASP A 210 44.27 -14.96 -0.56
CA ASP A 210 45.22 -16.08 -0.77
C ASP A 210 46.48 -15.71 -1.60
N PHE A 211 46.71 -14.41 -1.91
CA PHE A 211 47.84 -13.91 -2.70
C PHE A 211 48.78 -12.95 -1.95
#